data_AF-A0A7S1VS17-F1
#
_entry.id   AF-A0A7S1VS17-F1
#
_cell.length_a   1.000
_cell.length_b   1.000
_cell.length_c   1.000
_cell.angle_alpha   90.00
_cell.angle_beta   90.00
_cell.angle_gamma   90.00
#
_symmetry.space_group_name_H-M   'P 1'
#
loop_
_entity.id
_entity.type
_entity.pdbx_description
1 polymer ?
#
loop_
_entity_poly.entity_id
_entity_poly.type
_entity_poly.pdbx_seq_one_letter_code
_entity_poly.pdbx_strand_id
1 'polypeptide(L)'
;HPPFFLCHLRSFLLLFPLSENSTLSTCSSDFAINMASTFKQPQSKDKKQRTKDKFYTLAKEHGYRARSAYKLVQLEKKYGFLGQARIILDLCAAPGSWCQVARKYAPVSSVVLGTDLLVIPPIAGVKTFV
;
A
#
# COMPACT_ATOMS: atom_id res chain seq x y z
N HIS A 1 -2.25 -27.50 -2.50
CA HIS A 1 -2.00 -26.78 -1.24
C HIS A 1 -0.82 -25.82 -1.43
N PRO A 2 -1.04 -24.53 -1.67
CA PRO A 2 0.05 -23.57 -1.69
C PRO A 2 0.30 -22.98 -0.29
N PRO A 3 1.55 -22.60 0.03
CA PRO A 3 1.97 -22.21 1.36
C PRO A 3 1.60 -20.76 1.66
N PHE A 4 1.01 -20.53 2.83
CA PHE A 4 0.81 -19.19 3.39
C PHE A 4 2.16 -18.59 3.80
N PHE A 5 2.77 -17.80 2.92
CA PHE A 5 3.90 -16.95 3.30
C PHE A 5 3.37 -15.72 4.05
N LEU A 6 3.37 -15.82 5.37
CA LEU A 6 3.07 -14.73 6.29
C LEU A 6 4.20 -13.68 6.20
N CYS A 7 4.06 -12.75 5.27
CA CYS A 7 4.98 -11.64 5.12
C CYS A 7 4.79 -10.66 6.29
N HIS A 8 5.87 -10.30 6.96
CA HIS A 8 5.92 -9.30 8.03
C HIS A 8 5.75 -7.85 7.49
N LEU A 9 4.92 -7.66 6.46
CA LEU A 9 4.38 -6.36 6.07
C LEU A 9 2.99 -6.27 6.67
N ARG A 10 2.85 -5.36 7.64
CA ARG A 10 1.59 -5.09 8.32
C ARG A 10 0.48 -4.56 7.41
N SER A 11 0.65 -4.46 6.08
CA SER A 11 -0.46 -4.11 5.19
C SER A 11 -0.32 -4.77 3.81
N PHE A 12 -1.42 -5.27 3.25
CA PHE A 12 -1.49 -5.89 1.91
C PHE A 12 -2.54 -5.15 1.06
N LEU A 13 -2.14 -4.63 -0.10
CA LEU A 13 -3.02 -3.87 -0.99
C LEU A 13 -3.58 -4.77 -2.08
N LEU A 14 -4.90 -4.93 -2.14
CA LEU A 14 -5.61 -5.59 -3.24
C LEU A 14 -6.22 -4.53 -4.16
N LEU A 15 -5.89 -4.61 -5.45
CA LEU A 15 -6.50 -3.80 -6.51
C LEU A 15 -7.39 -4.66 -7.38
N PHE A 16 -8.62 -4.18 -7.64
CA PHE A 16 -9.55 -4.84 -8.56
C PHE A 16 -9.83 -3.94 -9.77
N PRO A 17 -9.42 -4.35 -10.98
CA PRO A 17 -9.93 -3.75 -12.21
C PRO A 17 -11.32 -4.32 -12.52
N LEU A 18 -12.37 -3.50 -12.53
CA LEU A 18 -13.66 -3.89 -13.09
C LEU A 18 -13.63 -3.61 -14.60
N SER A 19 -13.39 -4.67 -15.38
CA SER A 19 -13.55 -4.66 -16.84
C SER A 19 -14.97 -5.08 -17.19
N GLU A 20 -15.71 -4.21 -17.89
CA GLU A 20 -16.72 -4.65 -18.85
C GLU A 20 -16.09 -4.54 -20.24
N ASN A 21 -16.14 -5.66 -20.97
CA ASN A 21 -15.76 -5.87 -22.37
C ASN A 21 -14.29 -6.22 -22.67
N SER A 22 -14.10 -7.55 -22.79
CA SER A 22 -13.41 -8.22 -23.90
C SER A 22 -12.12 -7.58 -24.43
N THR A 23 -11.00 -7.86 -23.76
CA THR A 23 -9.84 -8.56 -24.35
C THR A 23 -8.99 -9.05 -23.18
N LEU A 24 -8.65 -10.33 -23.20
CA LEU A 24 -7.88 -11.02 -22.17
C LEU A 24 -6.45 -10.44 -22.13
N SER A 25 -6.20 -9.48 -21.24
CA SER A 25 -4.89 -9.38 -20.60
C SER A 25 -5.05 -9.91 -19.19
N THR A 26 -4.51 -11.11 -18.98
CA THR A 26 -4.51 -11.81 -17.70
C THR A 26 -4.01 -10.89 -16.57
N CYS A 27 -4.93 -10.39 -15.76
CA CYS A 27 -4.63 -9.86 -14.42
C CYS A 27 -4.31 -11.06 -13.53
N SER A 28 -3.21 -11.72 -13.85
CA SER A 28 -2.80 -12.99 -13.27
C SER A 28 -2.14 -12.74 -11.92
N SER A 29 -2.34 -13.67 -11.01
CA SER A 29 -1.72 -13.82 -9.69
C SER A 29 -0.21 -13.52 -9.59
N ASP A 30 0.49 -13.41 -10.71
CA ASP A 30 1.92 -13.15 -10.82
C ASP A 30 2.35 -11.75 -10.37
N PHE A 31 1.46 -10.74 -10.41
CA PHE A 31 1.80 -9.37 -9.97
C PHE A 31 1.95 -9.26 -8.44
N ALA A 32 1.09 -9.94 -7.68
CA ALA A 32 1.16 -9.99 -6.22
C ALA A 32 2.42 -10.72 -5.73
N ILE A 33 2.82 -11.79 -6.44
CA ILE A 33 4.03 -12.57 -6.14
C ILE A 33 5.30 -11.73 -6.39
N ASN A 34 5.34 -10.93 -7.45
CA ASN A 34 6.49 -10.05 -7.74
C ASN A 34 6.58 -8.80 -6.83
N MET A 35 5.46 -8.33 -6.29
CA MET A 35 5.45 -7.22 -5.34
C MET A 35 6.12 -7.59 -4.01
N ALA A 36 5.94 -8.84 -3.54
CA ALA A 36 6.57 -9.37 -2.33
C ALA A 36 8.07 -9.69 -2.52
N SER A 37 8.47 -10.19 -3.70
CA SER A 37 9.87 -10.56 -4.00
C SER A 37 10.79 -9.35 -4.24
N THR A 38 10.27 -8.26 -4.80
CA THR A 38 11.00 -6.98 -4.98
C THR A 38 11.21 -6.24 -3.65
N PHE A 39 10.56 -6.70 -2.58
CA PHE A 39 10.43 -5.96 -1.32
C PHE A 39 11.52 -6.28 -0.27
N LYS A 40 12.79 -6.38 -0.67
CA LYS A 40 13.89 -6.40 0.30
C LYS A 40 14.35 -4.98 0.56
N GLN A 41 13.71 -4.31 1.51
CA GLN A 41 14.28 -3.10 2.12
C GLN A 41 15.67 -3.48 2.66
N PRO A 42 16.74 -2.68 2.43
CA PRO A 42 17.99 -2.88 3.15
C PRO A 42 17.71 -2.64 4.63
N GLN A 43 17.43 -3.71 5.35
CA GLN A 43 17.42 -3.72 6.81
C GLN A 43 18.90 -3.76 7.21
N SER A 44 19.47 -2.62 7.61
CA SER A 44 20.78 -2.61 8.25
C SER A 44 20.68 -3.48 9.49
N LYS A 45 21.36 -4.63 9.46
CA LYS A 45 21.50 -5.56 10.58
C LYS A 45 22.40 -4.93 11.64
N ASP A 46 22.04 -3.82 12.26
CA ASP A 46 22.79 -3.30 13.39
C ASP A 46 21.88 -2.68 14.45
N LYS A 47 21.74 -3.42 15.56
CA LYS A 47 21.31 -2.90 16.85
C LYS A 47 22.35 -1.89 17.35
N LYS A 48 22.21 -0.61 17.01
CA LYS A 48 22.62 0.55 17.85
C LYS A 48 22.47 1.87 17.08
N GLN A 49 21.92 2.85 17.80
CA GLN A 49 22.15 4.29 17.59
C GLN A 49 21.50 4.98 16.36
N ARG A 50 20.29 5.51 16.61
CA ARG A 50 19.92 6.93 16.45
C ARG A 50 20.41 7.69 15.19
N THR A 51 20.37 7.08 14.00
CA THR A 51 20.12 7.89 12.80
C THR A 51 18.61 7.95 12.64
N LYS A 52 17.98 9.04 13.05
CA LYS A 52 16.54 9.27 12.83
C LYS A 52 16.25 8.93 11.37
N ASP A 53 15.47 7.87 11.15
CA ASP A 53 15.21 7.31 9.84
C ASP A 53 14.86 8.44 8.87
N LYS A 54 15.66 8.66 7.83
CA LYS A 54 15.42 9.72 6.83
C LYS A 54 13.97 9.66 6.32
N PHE A 55 13.44 8.45 6.12
CA PHE A 55 12.05 8.20 5.72
C PHE A 55 11.01 8.52 6.79
N TYR A 56 11.35 8.47 8.08
CA TYR A 56 10.47 8.94 9.15
C TYR A 56 10.36 10.47 9.13
N THR A 57 11.50 11.16 9.01
CA THR A 57 11.52 12.63 8.88
C THR A 57 10.76 13.07 7.64
N LEU A 58 11.05 12.47 6.48
CA LEU A 58 10.33 12.73 5.24
C LEU A 58 8.83 12.43 5.36
N ALA A 59 8.44 11.32 6.01
CA ALA A 59 7.02 11.00 6.22
C ALA A 59 6.32 12.09 7.02
N LYS A 60 6.97 12.59 8.07
CA LYS A 60 6.44 13.66 8.88
C LYS A 60 6.35 14.98 8.10
N GLU A 61 7.38 15.34 7.34
CA GLU A 61 7.40 16.54 6.48
C GLU A 61 6.28 16.54 5.44
N HIS A 62 6.00 15.37 4.86
CA HIS A 62 4.93 15.19 3.87
C HIS A 62 3.56 14.86 4.49
N GLY A 63 3.44 14.83 5.81
CA GLY A 63 2.16 14.57 6.50
C GLY A 63 1.67 13.12 6.44
N TYR A 64 2.53 12.16 6.13
CA TYR A 64 2.20 10.73 6.18
C TYR A 64 2.27 10.20 7.62
N ARG A 65 1.31 9.33 7.98
CA ARG A 65 1.20 8.76 9.33
C ARG A 65 2.30 7.76 9.67
N ALA A 66 2.97 7.18 8.67
CA ALA A 66 4.04 6.21 8.85
C ALA A 66 5.02 6.21 7.67
N ARG A 67 6.25 5.77 7.97
CA ARG A 67 7.36 5.60 7.00
C ARG A 67 7.01 4.64 5.86
N SER A 68 6.06 3.72 6.09
CA SER A 68 5.62 2.75 5.09
C SER A 68 4.95 3.43 3.90
N ALA A 69 4.41 4.64 4.00
CA ALA A 69 3.84 5.38 2.88
C ALA A 69 4.83 5.51 1.71
N TYR A 70 6.12 5.76 1.98
CA TYR A 70 7.13 5.92 0.94
C TYR A 70 7.33 4.68 0.09
N LYS A 71 7.05 3.50 0.63
CA LYS A 71 7.09 2.24 -0.11
C LYS A 71 6.08 2.26 -1.25
N LEU A 72 4.84 2.63 -0.94
CA LEU A 72 3.78 2.71 -1.93
C LEU A 72 4.01 3.86 -2.91
N VAL A 73 4.55 5.00 -2.44
CA VAL A 73 4.95 6.11 -3.33
C VAL A 73 6.02 5.67 -4.33
N GLN A 74 7.03 4.90 -3.91
CA GLN A 74 8.07 4.39 -4.79
C GLN A 74 7.52 3.39 -5.81
N LEU A 75 6.63 2.50 -5.36
CA LEU A 75 5.96 1.55 -6.24
C LEU A 75 5.10 2.28 -7.28
N GLU A 76 4.34 3.28 -6.87
CA GLU A 76 3.53 4.08 -7.79
C GLU A 76 4.39 4.83 -8.81
N LYS A 77 5.51 5.43 -8.39
CA LYS A 77 6.45 6.06 -9.33
C LYS A 77 7.04 5.08 -10.35
N LYS A 78 7.23 3.81 -9.96
CA LYS A 78 7.84 2.79 -10.82
C LYS A 78 6.84 2.14 -11.76
N TYR A 79 5.60 1.94 -11.32
CA TYR A 79 4.61 1.11 -12.01
C TYR A 79 3.32 1.85 -12.39
N GLY A 80 2.99 2.97 -11.77
CA GLY A 80 1.85 3.83 -12.13
C GLY A 80 0.48 3.17 -12.05
N PHE A 81 0.29 2.21 -11.15
CA PHE A 81 -0.88 1.33 -11.14
C PHE A 81 -2.07 1.89 -10.37
N LEU A 82 -1.85 2.82 -9.43
CA LEU A 82 -2.94 3.44 -8.67
C LEU A 82 -3.78 4.35 -9.55
N GLY A 83 -3.19 4.98 -10.57
CA GLY A 83 -3.90 5.86 -11.50
C GLY A 83 -5.01 5.19 -12.31
N GLN A 84 -4.98 3.87 -12.47
CA GLN A 84 -5.99 3.09 -13.20
C GLN A 84 -6.92 2.28 -12.27
N ALA A 85 -6.66 2.33 -10.96
CA ALA A 85 -7.41 1.57 -9.98
C ALA A 85 -8.81 2.16 -9.76
N ARG A 86 -9.85 1.33 -9.89
CA ARG A 86 -11.23 1.71 -9.54
C ARG A 86 -11.53 1.44 -8.07
N ILE A 87 -11.04 0.30 -7.55
CA ILE A 87 -11.22 -0.12 -6.17
C ILE A 87 -9.87 -0.51 -5.60
N ILE A 88 -9.54 0.06 -4.44
CA ILE A 88 -8.31 -0.17 -3.70
C ILE A 88 -8.69 -0.63 -2.29
N LEU A 89 -8.22 -1.81 -1.89
CA LEU A 89 -8.44 -2.37 -0.57
C LEU A 89 -7.11 -2.53 0.17
N ASP A 90 -6.93 -1.79 1.25
CA ASP A 90 -5.77 -1.85 2.14
C ASP A 90 -6.11 -2.73 3.35
N LEU A 91 -5.55 -3.94 3.38
CA LEU A 91 -5.71 -4.88 4.48
C LEU A 91 -4.68 -4.58 5.57
N CYS A 92 -5.10 -4.63 6.84
CA CYS A 92 -4.28 -4.24 7.99
C CYS A 92 -3.77 -2.79 7.84
N ALA A 93 -4.70 -1.88 7.56
CA ALA A 93 -4.37 -0.53 7.17
C ALA A 93 -3.87 0.37 8.31
N ALA A 94 -4.08 0.06 9.60
CA ALA A 94 -3.77 0.99 10.70
C ALA A 94 -2.26 1.35 10.76
N PRO A 95 -1.88 2.64 10.81
CA PRO A 95 -2.69 3.84 11.06
C PRO A 95 -3.27 4.53 9.81
N GLY A 96 -3.14 3.95 8.62
CA GLY A 96 -3.76 4.39 7.36
C GLY A 96 -2.80 5.05 6.38
N SER A 97 -1.50 4.78 6.47
CA SER A 97 -0.49 5.48 5.66
C SER A 97 -0.52 5.10 4.18
N TRP A 98 -0.89 3.85 3.87
CA TRP A 98 -1.07 3.40 2.49
C TRP A 98 -2.38 3.93 1.92
N CYS A 99 -3.46 3.94 2.70
CA CYS A 99 -4.69 4.67 2.35
C CYS A 99 -4.46 6.16 1.99
N GLN A 100 -3.59 6.88 2.71
CA GLN A 100 -3.25 8.27 2.37
C GLN A 100 -2.60 8.39 0.98
N VAL A 101 -1.69 7.48 0.65
CA VAL A 101 -1.02 7.44 -0.64
C VAL A 101 -2.00 7.01 -1.74
N ALA A 102 -2.77 5.95 -1.52
CA ALA A 102 -3.79 5.48 -2.45
C ALA A 102 -4.76 6.60 -2.85
N ARG A 103 -5.33 7.33 -1.88
CA ARG A 103 -6.23 8.46 -2.15
C ARG A 103 -5.55 9.63 -2.87
N LYS A 104 -4.23 9.80 -2.71
CA LYS A 104 -3.47 10.87 -3.39
C LYS A 104 -3.23 10.58 -4.87
N TYR A 105 -2.96 9.33 -5.23
CA TYR A 105 -2.57 8.94 -6.59
C TYR A 105 -3.72 8.35 -7.41
N ALA A 106 -4.72 7.76 -6.75
CA ALA A 106 -5.86 7.19 -7.44
C ALA A 106 -6.85 8.28 -7.92
N PRO A 107 -7.62 8.01 -9.00
CA PRO A 107 -8.64 8.93 -9.49
C PRO A 107 -9.68 9.27 -8.42
N VAL A 108 -10.31 10.44 -8.50
CA VAL A 108 -11.35 10.86 -7.55
C VAL A 108 -12.53 9.89 -7.53
N SER A 109 -12.84 9.29 -8.69
CA SER A 109 -13.87 8.25 -8.86
C SER A 109 -13.53 6.91 -8.22
N SER A 110 -12.28 6.71 -7.78
CA SER A 110 -11.87 5.47 -7.13
C SER A 110 -12.39 5.35 -5.70
N VAL A 111 -12.71 4.12 -5.33
CA VAL A 111 -13.11 3.74 -3.97
C VAL A 111 -11.90 3.18 -3.25
N VAL A 112 -11.50 3.83 -2.16
CA VAL A 112 -10.41 3.38 -1.28
C VAL A 112 -11.01 2.88 0.03
N LEU A 113 -10.76 1.61 0.33
CA LEU A 113 -11.22 0.91 1.52
C LEU A 113 -10.01 0.52 2.39
N GLY A 114 -10.04 0.84 3.67
CA GLY A 114 -9.05 0.37 4.65
C GLY A 114 -9.71 -0.53 5.67
N THR A 115 -9.15 -1.69 5.96
CA THR A 115 -9.62 -2.58 7.02
C THR A 115 -8.48 -2.93 7.96
N ASP A 116 -8.72 -2.88 9.27
CA ASP A 116 -7.76 -3.27 10.30
C ASP A 116 -8.51 -3.64 11.58
N LEU A 117 -7.91 -4.43 12.46
CA LEU A 117 -8.47 -4.70 13.79
C LEU A 117 -8.38 -3.47 14.71
N LEU A 118 -7.45 -2.56 14.42
CA LEU A 118 -7.23 -1.32 15.14
C LEU A 118 -7.95 -0.15 14.45
N VAL A 119 -8.42 0.80 15.25
CA VAL A 119 -9.08 2.00 14.74
C VAL A 119 -8.13 2.80 13.84
N ILE A 120 -8.59 3.09 12.63
CA ILE A 120 -7.90 3.94 11.66
C ILE A 120 -8.44 5.36 11.82
N PRO A 121 -7.62 6.38 12.14
CA PRO A 121 -8.10 7.75 12.18
C PRO A 121 -8.67 8.15 10.81
N PRO A 122 -9.73 8.97 10.74
CA PRO A 122 -10.42 9.25 9.48
C PRO A 122 -9.48 9.87 8.45
N ILE A 123 -9.61 9.46 7.18
CA ILE A 123 -8.87 10.00 6.04
C ILE A 123 -9.91 10.44 5.01
N ALA A 124 -9.80 11.68 4.52
CA ALA A 124 -10.74 12.21 3.54
C ALA A 124 -10.84 11.31 2.31
N GLY A 125 -12.07 10.96 1.92
CA GLY A 125 -12.34 10.08 0.78
C GLY A 125 -12.01 8.60 1.03
N VAL A 126 -11.57 8.17 2.21
CA VAL A 126 -11.33 6.73 2.48
C VAL A 126 -12.44 6.19 3.37
N LYS A 127 -13.00 5.03 3.00
CA LYS A 127 -13.92 4.30 3.88
C LYS A 127 -13.10 3.31 4.71
N THR A 128 -13.25 3.36 6.03
CA THR A 128 -12.50 2.51 6.95
C THR A 128 -13.43 1.57 7.69
N PHE A 129 -13.04 0.30 7.81
CA PHE A 129 -13.72 -0.73 8.57
C PHE A 129 -12.80 -1.22 9.68
N VAL A 130 -13.35 -1.37 10.88
CA VAL A 130 -12.67 -1.93 12.04
C VAL A 130 -13.35 -3.25 12.38
#